data_AF-A0A7Y3GIG4-F1
#
_entry.id   AF-A0A7Y3GIG4-F1
#
_cell.length_a   1.000
_cell.length_b   1.000
_cell.length_c   1.000
_cell.angle_alpha   90.00
_cell.angle_beta   90.00
_cell.angle_gamma   90.00
#
_symmetry.space_group_name_H-M   'P 1'
#
loop_
_entity.id
_entity.type
_entity.pdbx_description
1 polymer ?
#
loop_
_entity_poly.entity_id
_entity_poly.type
_entity_poly.pdbx_seq_one_letter_code
_entity_poly.pdbx_strand_id
1 'polypeptide(L)'
;MAAKLQKVKHDYSQDIDAQRGIEFQFWSKKLGTLGILTCEILELEFADLIATDKLVDKITVFEDERSVRLIESLESLNVPRLNRIKEMNAFVSASDCRFEVLIQVLQLALHNSKRTLQQGLQEAARAFEPHVDALMLGYGLCGNALEKPAELLSDVGVPIFIPMDKDHPVDDCIGLLIGGRERYYGEQCKVAGTFFMIPGWTYHWRRMFEREFGNLTPTMAKRLFEHYDRSLLIQTPIMCLEEMRRNTEAFNEMFGFRTDVCEGSMTILKKTWDSVKAHLI
;
A
#
# COMPACT_ATOMS: atom_id res chain seq x y z
N MET A 1 7.85 34.02 58.18
CA MET A 1 8.10 32.81 57.35
C MET A 1 7.02 32.53 56.30
N ALA A 2 5.77 33.02 56.44
CA ALA A 2 4.68 32.74 55.49
C ALA A 2 4.77 33.46 54.13
N ALA A 3 5.38 34.66 54.05
CA ALA A 3 5.41 35.46 52.81
C ALA A 3 6.40 34.95 51.73
N LYS A 4 7.41 34.14 52.11
CA LYS A 4 8.38 33.57 51.14
C LYS A 4 7.88 32.29 50.47
N LEU A 5 6.96 31.55 51.10
CA LEU A 5 6.38 30.32 50.54
C LEU A 5 5.29 30.59 49.48
N GLN A 6 4.61 31.74 49.56
CA GLN A 6 3.59 32.15 48.59
C GLN A 6 4.20 32.61 47.25
N LYS A 7 5.39 33.24 47.29
CA LYS A 7 6.09 33.67 46.07
C LYS A 7 6.64 32.49 45.24
N VAL A 8 7.17 31.47 45.91
CA VAL A 8 7.71 30.25 45.25
C VAL A 8 6.60 29.40 44.63
N LYS A 9 5.40 29.34 45.23
CA LYS A 9 4.24 28.65 44.64
C LYS A 9 3.64 29.38 43.43
N HIS A 10 3.79 30.71 43.35
CA HIS A 10 3.28 31.49 42.22
C HIS A 10 4.19 31.37 40.99
N ASP A 11 5.52 31.36 41.17
CA ASP A 11 6.49 31.12 40.08
C ASP A 11 6.35 29.71 39.49
N TYR A 12 6.25 28.67 40.33
CA TYR A 12 6.13 27.29 39.85
C TYR A 12 4.84 27.00 39.07
N SER A 13 3.73 27.68 39.41
CA SER A 13 2.46 27.54 38.68
C SER A 13 2.54 28.19 37.29
N GLN A 14 3.20 29.34 37.19
CA GLN A 14 3.37 30.05 35.93
C GLN A 14 4.34 29.34 34.98
N ASP A 15 5.40 28.70 35.52
CA ASP A 15 6.33 27.90 34.72
C ASP A 15 5.72 26.58 34.23
N ILE A 16 4.85 25.92 35.02
CA ILE A 16 4.12 24.72 34.58
C ILE A 16 3.05 25.06 33.55
N ASP A 17 2.34 26.17 33.70
CA ASP A 17 1.35 26.63 32.73
C ASP A 17 2.02 27.12 31.43
N ALA A 18 3.22 27.71 31.52
CA ALA A 18 4.04 28.05 30.36
C ALA A 18 4.62 26.80 29.67
N GLN A 19 5.12 25.80 30.42
CA GLN A 19 5.58 24.53 29.85
C GLN A 19 4.45 23.69 29.26
N ARG A 20 3.27 23.64 29.90
CA ARG A 20 2.05 23.04 29.33
C ARG A 20 1.56 23.81 28.12
N GLY A 21 1.65 25.13 28.11
CA GLY A 21 1.31 25.97 26.95
C GLY A 21 2.26 25.76 25.77
N ILE A 22 3.55 25.53 26.03
CA ILE A 22 4.58 25.22 25.03
C ILE A 22 4.45 23.76 24.53
N GLU A 23 4.17 22.79 25.40
CA GLU A 23 3.86 21.40 25.00
C GLU A 23 2.55 21.31 24.19
N PHE A 24 1.50 22.04 24.57
CA PHE A 24 0.25 22.09 23.81
C PHE A 24 0.40 22.80 22.45
N GLN A 25 1.26 23.83 22.35
CA GLN A 25 1.56 24.49 21.08
C GLN A 25 2.43 23.64 20.14
N PHE A 26 3.24 22.71 20.66
CA PHE A 26 4.01 21.76 19.84
C PHE A 26 3.16 20.59 19.32
N TRP A 27 2.04 20.28 19.96
CA TRP A 27 1.10 19.23 19.54
C TRP A 27 -0.06 19.73 18.65
N SER A 28 -0.09 21.02 18.32
CA SER A 28 -1.19 21.63 17.54
C SER A 28 -0.86 21.88 16.07
N LYS A 29 0.26 21.36 15.55
CA LYS A 29 0.57 21.43 14.12
C LYS A 29 0.28 20.08 13.48
N LYS A 30 -0.84 20.01 12.75
CA LYS A 30 -1.08 18.94 11.77
C LYS A 30 0.16 18.84 10.88
N LEU A 31 0.77 17.66 10.80
CA LEU A 31 1.95 17.42 9.97
C LEU A 31 1.49 17.17 8.52
N GLY A 32 0.50 16.29 8.32
CA GLY A 32 -0.13 16.16 6.99
C GLY A 32 -1.17 15.06 6.86
N THR A 33 -1.93 15.10 5.77
CA THR A 33 -2.79 14.03 5.30
C THR A 33 -2.17 13.38 4.07
N LEU A 34 -1.87 12.08 4.17
CA LEU A 34 -1.39 11.28 3.05
C LEU A 34 -2.55 10.56 2.37
N GLY A 35 -2.63 10.68 1.05
CA GLY A 35 -3.43 9.79 0.22
C GLY A 35 -2.64 8.59 -0.28
N ILE A 36 -3.21 7.39 -0.21
CA ILE A 36 -2.61 6.17 -0.76
C ILE A 36 -3.55 5.58 -1.80
N LEU A 37 -3.02 5.36 -3.01
CA LEU A 37 -3.69 4.63 -4.08
C LEU A 37 -2.93 3.35 -4.33
N THR A 38 -3.48 2.20 -3.92
CA THR A 38 -2.77 0.92 -3.96
C THR A 38 -3.41 -0.10 -4.90
N CYS A 39 -2.59 -1.02 -5.42
CA CYS A 39 -3.07 -2.24 -6.02
C CYS A 39 -3.64 -3.18 -4.95
N GLU A 40 -4.72 -3.86 -5.29
CA GLU A 40 -5.39 -4.82 -4.41
C GLU A 40 -4.50 -6.01 -3.99
N ILE A 41 -3.50 -6.38 -4.79
CA ILE A 41 -2.50 -7.39 -4.38
C ILE A 41 -1.48 -6.90 -3.35
N LEU A 42 -1.49 -5.62 -2.99
CA LEU A 42 -0.65 -5.02 -1.93
C LEU A 42 -1.48 -4.58 -0.71
N GLU A 43 -2.77 -4.89 -0.67
CA GLU A 43 -3.69 -4.40 0.36
C GLU A 43 -3.24 -4.75 1.79
N LEU A 44 -2.68 -5.95 1.99
CA LEU A 44 -2.22 -6.40 3.30
C LEU A 44 -0.84 -5.83 3.65
N GLU A 45 0.03 -5.64 2.66
CA GLU A 45 1.31 -4.96 2.83
C GLU A 45 1.11 -3.51 3.29
N PHE A 46 0.10 -2.80 2.75
CA PHE A 46 -0.27 -1.48 3.23
C PHE A 46 -0.96 -1.51 4.60
N ALA A 47 -1.81 -2.51 4.86
CA ALA A 47 -2.43 -2.67 6.17
C ALA A 47 -1.36 -2.75 7.28
N ASP A 48 -0.37 -3.63 7.12
CA ASP A 48 0.76 -3.78 8.05
C ASP A 48 1.60 -2.50 8.15
N LEU A 49 1.96 -1.91 7.01
CA LEU A 49 2.78 -0.70 6.96
C LEU A 49 2.16 0.47 7.73
N ILE A 50 0.86 0.72 7.52
CA ILE A 50 0.16 1.84 8.14
C ILE A 50 -0.16 1.54 9.60
N ALA A 51 -0.58 0.31 9.92
CA ALA A 51 -0.94 -0.09 11.28
C ALA A 51 0.25 -0.11 12.25
N THR A 52 1.45 -0.45 11.76
CA THR A 52 2.64 -0.59 12.60
C THR A 52 3.39 0.73 12.80
N ASP A 53 3.07 1.79 12.03
CA ASP A 53 3.68 3.10 12.19
C ASP A 53 2.96 3.92 13.28
N LYS A 54 3.67 4.12 14.40
CA LYS A 54 3.18 4.85 15.58
C LYS A 54 2.89 6.33 15.32
N LEU A 55 3.29 6.86 14.18
CA LEU A 55 3.01 8.24 13.81
C LEU A 55 1.63 8.40 13.18
N VAL A 56 1.03 7.33 12.66
CA VAL A 56 -0.32 7.36 12.07
C VAL A 56 -1.36 7.45 13.19
N ASP A 57 -2.05 8.59 13.26
CA ASP A 57 -3.05 8.86 14.31
C ASP A 57 -4.47 8.44 13.90
N LYS A 58 -4.77 8.47 12.60
CA LYS A 58 -6.08 8.17 12.03
C LYS A 58 -5.96 7.57 10.63
N ILE A 59 -6.77 6.57 10.36
CA ILE A 59 -6.84 5.91 9.06
C ILE A 59 -8.27 6.01 8.54
N THR A 60 -8.45 6.55 7.34
CA THR A 60 -9.73 6.51 6.63
C THR A 60 -9.58 5.63 5.39
N VAL A 61 -10.46 4.64 5.25
CA VAL A 61 -10.50 3.76 4.08
C VAL A 61 -11.67 4.16 3.19
N PHE A 62 -11.42 4.30 1.89
CA PHE A 62 -12.47 4.32 0.88
C PHE A 62 -13.06 2.91 0.75
N GLU A 63 -14.27 2.72 1.29
CA GLU A 63 -14.96 1.45 1.43
C GLU A 63 -15.72 1.08 0.15
N ASP A 64 -15.18 0.09 -0.55
CA ASP A 64 -15.83 -0.64 -1.62
C ASP A 64 -15.50 -2.15 -1.56
N GLU A 65 -15.95 -2.91 -2.56
CA GLU A 65 -15.71 -4.36 -2.67
C GLU A 65 -14.23 -4.78 -2.64
N ARG A 66 -13.29 -3.90 -3.00
CA ARG A 66 -11.84 -4.20 -3.03
C ARG A 66 -11.18 -3.95 -1.69
N SER A 67 -11.73 -3.04 -0.90
CA SER A 67 -11.15 -2.65 0.40
C SER A 67 -11.45 -3.62 1.55
N VAL A 68 -12.29 -4.65 1.34
CA VAL A 68 -12.79 -5.54 2.41
C VAL A 68 -11.64 -6.15 3.23
N ARG A 69 -10.62 -6.72 2.57
CA ARG A 69 -9.49 -7.37 3.27
C ARG A 69 -8.54 -6.40 3.94
N LEU A 70 -8.34 -5.23 3.33
CA LEU A 70 -7.61 -4.13 3.96
C LEU A 70 -8.29 -3.75 5.29
N ILE A 71 -9.61 -3.56 5.26
CA ILE A 71 -10.41 -3.21 6.44
C ILE A 71 -10.32 -4.30 7.50
N GLU A 72 -10.57 -5.56 7.15
CA GLU A 72 -10.49 -6.69 8.09
C GLU A 72 -9.10 -6.80 8.73
N SER A 73 -8.04 -6.58 7.93
CA SER A 73 -6.66 -6.60 8.42
C SER A 73 -6.40 -5.45 9.41
N LEU A 74 -6.78 -4.22 9.06
CA LEU A 74 -6.64 -3.05 9.94
C LEU A 74 -7.40 -3.23 11.27
N GLU A 75 -8.60 -3.79 11.22
CA GLU A 75 -9.37 -4.12 12.43
C GLU A 75 -8.67 -5.16 13.30
N SER A 76 -8.12 -6.22 12.69
CA SER A 76 -7.38 -7.26 13.41
C SER A 76 -6.10 -6.74 14.08
N LEU A 77 -5.48 -5.72 13.49
CA LEU A 77 -4.27 -5.05 13.99
C LEU A 77 -4.57 -4.00 15.07
N ASN A 78 -5.84 -3.78 15.41
CA ASN A 78 -6.30 -2.82 16.43
C ASN A 78 -5.78 -1.40 16.19
N VAL A 79 -5.83 -0.93 14.94
CA VAL A 79 -5.35 0.41 14.59
C VAL A 79 -6.14 1.52 15.31
N PRO A 80 -5.49 2.62 15.71
CA PRO A 80 -6.17 3.76 16.31
C PRO A 80 -7.06 4.45 15.26
N ARG A 81 -8.29 4.82 15.66
CA ARG A 81 -9.24 5.64 14.90
C ARG A 81 -9.37 5.23 13.41
N LEU A 82 -9.90 4.03 13.16
CA LEU A 82 -10.30 3.59 11.82
C LEU A 82 -11.66 4.22 11.43
N ASN A 83 -11.69 4.90 10.29
CA ASN A 83 -12.89 5.43 9.66
C ASN A 83 -13.09 4.80 8.27
N ARG A 84 -14.34 4.79 7.80
CA ARG A 84 -14.71 4.26 6.49
C ARG A 84 -15.62 5.26 5.78
N ILE A 85 -15.36 5.50 4.50
CA ILE A 85 -16.17 6.41 3.67
C ILE A 85 -16.51 5.72 2.35
N LYS A 86 -17.70 5.97 1.80
CA LYS A 86 -18.11 5.43 0.49
C LYS A 86 -18.06 6.47 -0.63
N GLU A 87 -17.97 7.74 -0.25
CA GLU A 87 -17.87 8.88 -1.14
C GLU A 87 -16.70 9.75 -0.70
N MET A 88 -15.93 10.28 -1.65
CA MET A 88 -14.72 11.05 -1.36
C MET A 88 -15.04 12.37 -0.62
N ASN A 89 -16.16 13.00 -0.96
CA ASN A 89 -16.66 14.22 -0.32
C ASN A 89 -16.98 14.05 1.18
N ALA A 90 -17.13 12.82 1.66
CA ALA A 90 -17.37 12.51 3.07
C ALA A 90 -16.07 12.47 3.89
N PHE A 91 -14.91 12.54 3.23
CA PHE A 91 -13.64 12.67 3.93
C PHE A 91 -13.54 14.03 4.61
N VAL A 92 -13.35 14.00 5.93
CA VAL A 92 -13.08 15.17 6.75
C VAL A 92 -11.78 14.91 7.50
N SER A 93 -10.76 15.71 7.19
CA SER A 93 -9.48 15.61 7.89
C SER A 93 -9.64 16.06 9.34
N ALA A 94 -9.01 15.31 10.24
CA ALA A 94 -9.05 15.60 11.66
C ALA A 94 -8.04 16.70 12.02
N SER A 95 -8.51 17.77 12.68
CA SER A 95 -7.67 18.89 13.11
C SER A 95 -6.78 18.57 14.33
N ASP A 96 -7.10 17.51 15.06
CA ASP A 96 -6.37 17.04 16.26
C ASP A 96 -5.37 15.91 15.94
N CYS A 97 -5.21 15.54 14.67
CA CYS A 97 -4.30 14.48 14.24
C CYS A 97 -3.02 15.08 13.66
N ARG A 98 -1.87 14.50 14.02
CA ARG A 98 -0.58 14.91 13.47
C ARG A 98 -0.40 14.31 12.08
N PHE A 99 -0.66 13.01 11.91
CA PHE A 99 -0.57 12.35 10.61
C PHE A 99 -1.78 11.45 10.35
N GLU A 100 -2.48 11.73 9.25
CA GLU A 100 -3.71 11.03 8.85
C GLU A 100 -3.51 10.37 7.49
N VAL A 101 -4.00 9.14 7.34
CA VAL A 101 -3.94 8.39 6.09
C VAL A 101 -5.34 8.23 5.51
N LEU A 102 -5.51 8.58 4.24
CA LEU A 102 -6.65 8.22 3.43
C LEU A 102 -6.19 7.18 2.41
N ILE A 103 -6.83 6.03 2.32
CA ILE A 103 -6.40 4.94 1.41
C ILE A 103 -7.56 4.44 0.56
N GLN A 104 -7.29 4.23 -0.73
CA GLN A 104 -8.19 3.55 -1.65
C GLN A 104 -7.46 2.37 -2.32
N VAL A 105 -8.11 1.21 -2.29
CA VAL A 105 -7.69 0.02 -3.04
C VAL A 105 -8.31 0.10 -4.43
N LEU A 106 -7.49 0.23 -5.46
CA LEU A 106 -7.99 0.24 -6.84
C LEU A 106 -8.06 -1.19 -7.38
N GLN A 107 -8.94 -1.35 -8.36
CA GLN A 107 -9.33 -2.63 -8.93
C GLN A 107 -8.14 -3.53 -9.33
N LEU A 108 -8.27 -4.82 -9.02
CA LEU A 108 -7.39 -5.87 -9.52
C LEU A 108 -7.23 -5.86 -11.05
N ALA A 109 -6.04 -6.21 -11.52
CA ALA A 109 -5.76 -6.50 -12.92
C ALA A 109 -5.93 -5.30 -13.88
N LEU A 110 -5.89 -4.07 -13.35
CA LEU A 110 -5.82 -2.86 -14.16
C LEU A 110 -4.64 -2.89 -15.15
N HIS A 111 -3.56 -3.61 -14.85
CA HIS A 111 -2.40 -3.78 -15.75
C HIS A 111 -2.72 -4.53 -17.06
N ASN A 112 -3.84 -5.25 -17.14
CA ASN A 112 -4.27 -5.94 -18.37
C ASN A 112 -4.79 -4.97 -19.43
N SER A 113 -5.16 -3.75 -19.02
CA SER A 113 -5.54 -2.67 -19.90
C SER A 113 -4.83 -1.40 -19.44
N LYS A 114 -3.72 -1.06 -20.11
CA LYS A 114 -2.98 0.19 -19.90
C LYS A 114 -3.91 1.40 -19.79
N ARG A 115 -4.91 1.49 -20.67
CA ARG A 115 -5.91 2.57 -20.67
C ARG A 115 -6.73 2.58 -19.38
N THR A 116 -7.25 1.44 -18.95
CA THR A 116 -8.10 1.35 -17.75
C THR A 116 -7.31 1.67 -16.48
N LEU A 117 -6.06 1.19 -16.36
CA LEU A 117 -5.19 1.55 -15.24
C LEU A 117 -4.94 3.06 -15.18
N GLN A 118 -4.55 3.64 -16.32
CA GLN A 118 -4.26 5.07 -16.41
C GLN A 118 -5.48 5.91 -16.04
N GLN A 119 -6.65 5.60 -16.61
CA GLN A 119 -7.88 6.32 -16.32
C GLN A 119 -8.29 6.19 -14.85
N GLY A 120 -8.34 4.96 -14.31
CA GLY A 120 -8.72 4.74 -12.92
C GLY A 120 -7.77 5.41 -11.92
N LEU A 121 -6.46 5.40 -12.21
CA LEU A 121 -5.48 6.08 -11.38
C LEU A 121 -5.62 7.61 -11.44
N GLN A 122 -5.83 8.18 -12.64
CA GLN A 122 -6.06 9.62 -12.81
C GLN A 122 -7.33 10.09 -12.11
N GLU A 123 -8.44 9.36 -12.28
CA GLU A 123 -9.71 9.67 -11.63
C GLU A 123 -9.59 9.63 -10.11
N ALA A 124 -8.96 8.59 -9.56
CA ALA A 124 -8.72 8.48 -8.12
C ALA A 124 -7.79 9.58 -7.62
N ALA A 125 -6.69 9.88 -8.32
CA ALA A 125 -5.76 10.93 -7.90
C ALA A 125 -6.40 12.32 -7.90
N ARG A 126 -7.21 12.65 -8.92
CA ARG A 126 -8.01 13.88 -8.96
C ARG A 126 -9.05 13.95 -7.85
N ALA A 127 -9.66 12.82 -7.50
CA ALA A 127 -10.62 12.77 -6.40
C ALA A 127 -9.93 13.01 -5.05
N PHE A 128 -8.69 12.53 -4.88
CA PHE A 128 -7.92 12.70 -3.64
C PHE A 128 -7.29 14.08 -3.47
N GLU A 129 -6.84 14.70 -4.57
CA GLU A 129 -6.09 15.96 -4.56
C GLU A 129 -6.66 17.04 -3.61
N PRO A 130 -7.98 17.30 -3.55
CA PRO A 130 -8.52 18.35 -2.67
C PRO A 130 -8.46 18.02 -1.17
N HIS A 131 -8.10 16.78 -0.82
CA HIS A 131 -8.23 16.23 0.54
C HIS A 131 -6.91 15.86 1.18
N VAL A 132 -5.80 15.86 0.43
CA VAL A 132 -4.51 15.33 0.88
C VAL A 132 -3.39 16.31 0.57
N ASP A 133 -2.30 16.22 1.33
CA ASP A 133 -1.11 17.05 1.16
C ASP A 133 -0.06 16.38 0.26
N ALA A 134 -0.11 15.04 0.12
CA ALA A 134 0.69 14.26 -0.80
C ALA A 134 -0.02 12.94 -1.17
N LEU A 135 0.42 12.31 -2.26
CA LEU A 135 -0.01 10.99 -2.71
C LEU A 135 1.14 9.98 -2.69
N MET A 136 0.86 8.74 -2.28
CA MET A 136 1.73 7.59 -2.44
C MET A 136 1.05 6.53 -3.30
N LEU A 137 1.76 6.04 -4.32
CA LEU A 137 1.26 4.96 -5.17
C LEU A 137 1.79 3.61 -4.69
N GLY A 138 0.86 2.68 -4.45
CA GLY A 138 1.14 1.26 -4.29
C GLY A 138 1.19 0.53 -5.63
N TYR A 139 2.03 1.00 -6.55
CA TYR A 139 2.12 0.50 -7.92
C TYR A 139 3.55 0.55 -8.46
N GLY A 140 3.92 -0.45 -9.26
CA GLY A 140 5.06 -0.35 -10.18
C GLY A 140 4.63 0.13 -11.58
N LEU A 141 5.51 -0.03 -12.57
CA LEU A 141 5.23 0.36 -13.96
C LEU A 141 4.12 -0.48 -14.62
N CYS A 142 3.90 -1.70 -14.14
CA CYS A 142 2.80 -2.61 -14.51
C CYS A 142 2.68 -2.79 -16.03
N GLY A 143 3.74 -3.30 -16.67
CA GLY A 143 3.78 -3.49 -18.13
C GLY A 143 3.88 -2.19 -18.93
N ASN A 144 4.60 -1.20 -18.38
CA ASN A 144 4.75 0.16 -18.96
C ASN A 144 3.42 0.94 -19.07
N ALA A 145 2.39 0.51 -18.36
CA ALA A 145 1.16 1.30 -18.25
C ALA A 145 1.41 2.61 -17.49
N LEU A 146 2.30 2.57 -16.49
CA LEU A 146 2.71 3.73 -15.70
C LEU A 146 4.15 4.17 -16.01
N GLU A 147 4.62 3.98 -17.25
CA GLU A 147 6.00 4.31 -17.70
C GLU A 147 6.39 5.77 -17.41
N LYS A 148 5.40 6.68 -17.39
CA LYS A 148 5.60 8.10 -17.14
C LYS A 148 4.58 8.62 -16.13
N PRO A 149 4.70 8.25 -14.85
CA PRO A 149 3.70 8.58 -13.85
C PRO A 149 3.60 10.09 -13.62
N ALA A 150 4.73 10.81 -13.74
CA ALA A 150 4.78 12.27 -13.65
C ALA A 150 4.01 12.97 -14.79
N GLU A 151 4.06 12.45 -16.01
CA GLU A 151 3.26 13.00 -17.13
C GLU A 151 1.79 12.60 -16.98
N LEU A 152 1.52 11.36 -16.57
CA LEU A 152 0.17 10.83 -16.40
C LEU A 152 -0.64 11.61 -15.35
N LEU A 153 0.02 12.04 -14.28
CA LEU A 153 -0.59 12.70 -13.13
C LEU A 153 -0.16 14.18 -13.02
N SER A 154 0.28 14.78 -14.12
CA SER A 154 0.80 16.16 -14.14
C SER A 154 -0.22 17.24 -13.75
N ASP A 155 -1.51 16.88 -13.80
CA ASP A 155 -2.67 17.70 -13.47
C ASP A 155 -3.11 17.58 -12.01
N VAL A 156 -2.44 16.73 -11.23
CA VAL A 156 -2.66 16.58 -9.79
C VAL A 156 -1.71 17.53 -9.05
N GLY A 157 -2.27 18.51 -8.34
CA GLY A 157 -1.51 19.61 -7.71
C GLY A 157 -0.70 19.24 -6.46
N VAL A 158 -0.65 17.97 -6.06
CA VAL A 158 0.05 17.51 -4.85
C VAL A 158 1.25 16.62 -5.19
N PRO A 159 2.33 16.62 -4.39
CA PRO A 159 3.48 15.74 -4.59
C PRO A 159 3.09 14.27 -4.62
N ILE A 160 3.64 13.52 -5.59
CA ILE A 160 3.34 12.10 -5.81
C ILE A 160 4.61 11.28 -5.61
N PHE A 161 4.52 10.30 -4.74
CA PHE A 161 5.59 9.36 -4.41
C PHE A 161 5.27 8.00 -5.00
N ILE A 162 6.25 7.42 -5.69
CA ILE A 162 6.15 6.09 -6.29
C ILE A 162 7.28 5.20 -5.76
N PRO A 163 7.11 3.87 -5.77
CA PRO A 163 8.13 2.96 -5.30
C PRO A 163 9.33 2.91 -6.27
N MET A 164 10.49 3.33 -5.78
CA MET A 164 11.73 3.43 -6.55
C MET A 164 12.69 2.28 -6.21
N ASP A 165 13.20 1.61 -7.24
CA ASP A 165 14.37 0.74 -7.18
C ASP A 165 15.58 1.52 -7.71
N LYS A 166 16.46 1.93 -6.78
CA LYS A 166 17.59 2.82 -7.07
C LYS A 166 17.13 4.13 -7.72
N ASP A 167 17.43 4.32 -9.00
CA ASP A 167 17.16 5.53 -9.78
C ASP A 167 15.95 5.38 -10.73
N HIS A 168 15.24 4.25 -10.70
CA HIS A 168 14.07 4.02 -11.53
C HIS A 168 12.87 3.48 -10.74
N PRO A 169 11.62 3.64 -11.20
CA PRO A 169 10.47 3.00 -10.58
C PRO A 169 10.56 1.47 -10.67
N VAL A 170 9.97 0.75 -9.70
CA VAL A 170 9.85 -0.72 -9.77
C VAL A 170 8.99 -1.15 -10.96
N ASP A 171 9.32 -2.29 -11.57
CA ASP A 171 8.66 -2.75 -12.80
C ASP A 171 7.18 -3.08 -12.60
N ASP A 172 6.80 -3.66 -11.46
CA ASP A 172 5.43 -3.98 -11.08
C ASP A 172 5.35 -4.22 -9.54
N CYS A 173 4.18 -4.64 -9.06
CA CYS A 173 3.97 -4.97 -7.64
C CYS A 173 4.75 -6.22 -7.20
N ILE A 174 5.14 -7.10 -8.12
CA ILE A 174 6.00 -8.26 -7.84
C ILE A 174 7.43 -7.78 -7.61
N GLY A 175 7.96 -6.94 -8.50
CA GLY A 175 9.26 -6.28 -8.39
C GLY A 175 9.41 -5.53 -7.06
N LEU A 176 8.34 -4.89 -6.61
CA LEU A 176 8.27 -4.21 -5.32
C LEU A 176 8.53 -5.15 -4.13
N LEU A 177 7.92 -6.35 -4.13
CA LEU A 177 8.00 -7.30 -3.01
C LEU A 177 9.05 -8.39 -3.17
N ILE A 178 9.56 -8.65 -4.36
CA ILE A 178 10.72 -9.54 -4.55
C ILE A 178 12.03 -8.79 -4.23
N GLY A 179 11.99 -7.47 -4.11
CA GLY A 179 13.13 -6.65 -3.72
C GLY A 179 13.94 -6.11 -4.90
N GLY A 180 13.25 -5.67 -5.95
CA GLY A 180 13.84 -4.93 -7.07
C GLY A 180 14.07 -5.77 -8.33
N ARG A 181 14.44 -5.07 -9.40
CA ARG A 181 14.60 -5.57 -10.76
C ARG A 181 15.65 -6.67 -10.86
N GLU A 182 16.79 -6.51 -10.18
CA GLU A 182 17.88 -7.50 -10.23
C GLU A 182 17.46 -8.86 -9.69
N ARG A 183 16.75 -8.89 -8.56
CA ARG A 183 16.23 -10.14 -7.98
C ARG A 183 15.15 -10.75 -8.86
N TYR A 184 14.25 -9.91 -9.38
CA TYR A 184 13.19 -10.34 -10.29
C TYR A 184 13.75 -11.00 -11.55
N TYR A 185 14.67 -10.32 -12.22
CA TYR A 185 15.34 -10.82 -13.42
C TYR A 185 16.17 -12.08 -13.14
N GLY A 186 16.83 -12.14 -11.98
CA GLY A 186 17.57 -13.33 -11.56
C GLY A 186 16.70 -14.59 -11.48
N GLU A 187 15.48 -14.47 -10.95
CA GLU A 187 14.55 -15.61 -10.88
C GLU A 187 13.97 -16.00 -12.25
N GLN A 188 13.75 -15.03 -13.15
CA GLN A 188 13.37 -15.29 -14.55
C GLN A 188 14.50 -16.03 -15.31
N CYS A 189 15.76 -15.67 -15.06
CA CYS A 189 16.91 -16.33 -15.68
C CYS A 189 17.11 -17.77 -15.19
N LYS A 190 16.78 -18.06 -13.93
CA LYS A 190 16.84 -19.42 -13.37
C LYS A 190 15.81 -20.33 -14.00
N VAL A 191 14.58 -19.84 -14.14
CA VAL A 191 13.46 -20.58 -14.73
C VAL A 191 12.58 -19.60 -15.50
N ALA A 192 12.67 -19.61 -16.84
CA ALA A 192 11.90 -18.70 -17.69
C ALA A 192 10.38 -18.85 -17.47
N GLY A 193 9.91 -20.09 -17.26
CA GLY A 193 8.53 -20.43 -16.90
C GLY A 193 8.20 -20.21 -15.43
N THR A 194 8.54 -19.05 -14.84
CA THR A 194 8.20 -18.74 -13.45
C THR A 194 6.92 -17.91 -13.37
N PHE A 195 5.93 -18.41 -12.64
CA PHE A 195 4.77 -17.64 -12.21
C PHE A 195 5.03 -17.08 -10.82
N PHE A 196 5.06 -15.75 -10.67
CA PHE A 196 5.45 -15.11 -9.41
C PHE A 196 4.24 -14.86 -8.51
N MET A 197 4.32 -15.31 -7.26
CA MET A 197 3.20 -15.33 -6.32
C MET A 197 3.57 -14.59 -5.03
N ILE A 198 3.24 -13.30 -4.96
CA ILE A 198 3.21 -12.54 -3.69
C ILE A 198 1.93 -12.87 -2.88
N PRO A 199 1.82 -12.54 -1.59
CA PRO A 199 0.65 -12.88 -0.76
C PRO A 199 -0.70 -12.54 -1.40
N GLY A 200 -0.86 -11.31 -1.90
CA GLY A 200 -2.08 -10.89 -2.59
C GLY A 200 -2.41 -11.73 -3.83
N TRP A 201 -1.40 -12.13 -4.61
CA TRP A 201 -1.59 -13.02 -5.75
C TRP A 201 -2.05 -14.41 -5.34
N THR A 202 -1.46 -15.00 -4.28
CA THR A 202 -1.89 -16.32 -3.80
C THR A 202 -3.36 -16.31 -3.41
N TYR A 203 -3.86 -15.22 -2.83
CA TYR A 203 -5.26 -15.13 -2.42
C TYR A 203 -6.19 -14.85 -3.62
N HIS A 204 -5.81 -13.90 -4.47
CA HIS A 204 -6.71 -13.35 -5.49
C HIS A 204 -6.70 -14.09 -6.82
N TRP A 205 -5.82 -15.09 -7.03
CA TRP A 205 -5.63 -15.72 -8.33
C TRP A 205 -6.93 -16.23 -8.97
N ARG A 206 -7.87 -16.79 -8.19
CA ARG A 206 -9.14 -17.33 -8.73
C ARG A 206 -9.94 -16.24 -9.43
N ARG A 207 -10.14 -15.11 -8.73
CA ARG A 207 -10.89 -13.97 -9.25
C ARG A 207 -10.18 -13.30 -10.43
N MET A 208 -8.84 -13.22 -10.40
CA MET A 208 -8.05 -12.74 -11.56
C MET A 208 -8.25 -13.64 -12.76
N PHE A 209 -8.10 -14.95 -12.54
CA PHE A 209 -8.19 -15.95 -13.56
C PHE A 209 -9.58 -16.00 -14.21
N GLU A 210 -10.64 -15.95 -13.40
CA GLU A 210 -12.03 -15.89 -13.88
C GLU A 210 -12.30 -14.62 -14.70
N ARG A 211 -11.76 -13.46 -14.30
CA ARG A 211 -11.90 -12.23 -15.09
C ARG A 211 -11.16 -12.26 -16.42
N GLU A 212 -9.94 -12.78 -16.42
CA GLU A 212 -9.07 -12.79 -17.61
C GLU A 212 -9.44 -13.91 -18.58
N PHE A 213 -9.73 -15.08 -18.03
CA PHE A 213 -9.83 -16.34 -18.77
C PHE A 213 -11.14 -17.08 -18.54
N GLY A 214 -12.12 -16.51 -17.82
CA GLY A 214 -13.40 -17.18 -17.55
C GLY A 214 -14.21 -17.52 -18.79
N ASN A 215 -13.94 -16.85 -19.92
CA ASN A 215 -14.53 -17.17 -21.22
C ASN A 215 -13.78 -18.29 -21.98
N LEU A 216 -12.63 -18.75 -21.47
CA LEU A 216 -11.82 -19.80 -22.08
C LEU A 216 -12.23 -21.17 -21.55
N THR A 217 -12.15 -22.16 -22.43
CA THR A 217 -12.25 -23.56 -21.98
C THR A 217 -11.05 -23.92 -21.10
N PRO A 218 -11.18 -24.87 -20.15
CA PRO A 218 -10.05 -25.33 -19.35
C PRO A 218 -8.84 -25.78 -20.18
N THR A 219 -9.08 -26.35 -21.36
CA THR A 219 -8.01 -26.76 -22.29
C THR A 219 -7.26 -25.57 -22.88
N MET A 220 -7.97 -24.48 -23.24
CA MET A 220 -7.36 -23.26 -23.75
C MET A 220 -6.58 -22.54 -22.65
N ALA A 221 -7.15 -22.45 -21.46
CA ALA A 221 -6.48 -21.97 -20.26
C ALA A 221 -5.14 -22.70 -20.05
N LYS A 222 -5.15 -24.05 -20.00
CA LYS A 222 -3.91 -24.84 -19.84
C LYS A 222 -2.84 -24.54 -20.90
N ARG A 223 -3.24 -24.32 -22.15
CA ARG A 223 -2.30 -23.97 -23.23
C ARG A 223 -1.63 -22.61 -23.04
N LEU A 224 -2.33 -21.62 -22.47
CA LEU A 224 -1.72 -20.32 -22.17
C LEU A 224 -0.58 -20.42 -21.15
N PHE A 225 -0.66 -21.44 -20.30
CA PHE A 225 0.27 -21.68 -19.21
C PHE A 225 1.26 -22.82 -19.51
N GLU A 226 1.28 -23.35 -20.74
CA GLU A 226 2.09 -24.53 -21.12
C GLU A 226 3.60 -24.31 -20.97
N HIS A 227 4.07 -23.06 -21.06
CA HIS A 227 5.48 -22.72 -20.92
C HIS A 227 5.89 -22.36 -19.48
N TYR A 228 4.96 -22.41 -18.53
CA TYR A 228 5.24 -22.24 -17.12
C TYR A 228 5.56 -23.59 -16.46
N ASP A 229 6.54 -23.55 -15.56
CA ASP A 229 7.14 -24.73 -14.93
C ASP A 229 6.97 -24.69 -13.40
N ARG A 230 6.96 -23.47 -12.81
CA ARG A 230 6.83 -23.28 -11.37
C ARG A 230 5.97 -22.08 -10.99
N SER A 231 5.34 -22.17 -9.83
CA SER A 231 4.94 -21.01 -9.03
C SER A 231 6.03 -20.72 -8.01
N LEU A 232 6.60 -19.51 -8.06
CA LEU A 232 7.55 -19.02 -7.07
C LEU A 232 6.82 -18.17 -6.03
N LEU A 233 6.67 -18.72 -4.82
CA LEU A 233 6.10 -18.00 -3.69
C LEU A 233 7.12 -17.00 -3.15
N ILE A 234 6.79 -15.71 -3.20
CA ILE A 234 7.61 -14.62 -2.67
C ILE A 234 7.11 -14.33 -1.26
N GLN A 235 7.75 -14.96 -0.28
CA GLN A 235 7.30 -14.93 1.11
C GLN A 235 7.67 -13.59 1.78
N THR A 236 6.66 -12.80 2.16
CA THR A 236 6.84 -11.62 3.03
C THR A 236 6.37 -11.95 4.46
N PRO A 237 6.65 -11.10 5.46
CA PRO A 237 6.12 -11.28 6.81
C PRO A 237 4.58 -11.20 6.91
N ILE A 238 3.90 -10.77 5.85
CA ILE A 238 2.46 -10.47 5.83
C ILE A 238 1.61 -11.74 5.83
N MET A 239 2.08 -12.82 5.21
CA MET A 239 1.36 -14.07 5.11
C MET A 239 2.30 -15.24 5.36
N CYS A 240 1.91 -16.14 6.26
CA CYS A 240 2.74 -17.30 6.57
C CYS A 240 2.82 -18.26 5.36
N LEU A 241 3.93 -18.97 5.23
CA LEU A 241 4.18 -19.85 4.09
C LEU A 241 3.12 -20.94 3.92
N GLU A 242 2.61 -21.48 5.03
CA GLU A 242 1.55 -22.52 5.00
C GLU A 242 0.23 -21.98 4.43
N GLU A 243 -0.10 -20.72 4.67
CA GLU A 243 -1.25 -20.09 4.05
C GLU A 243 -1.03 -19.83 2.56
N MET A 244 0.14 -19.31 2.18
CA MET A 244 0.49 -19.13 0.76
C MET A 244 0.42 -20.45 -0.03
N ARG A 245 0.94 -21.54 0.55
CA ARG A 245 0.89 -22.88 -0.06
C ARG A 245 -0.56 -23.35 -0.27
N ARG A 246 -1.40 -23.25 0.77
CA ARG A 246 -2.83 -23.61 0.67
C ARG A 246 -3.56 -22.79 -0.39
N ASN A 247 -3.31 -21.48 -0.43
CA ASN A 247 -3.93 -20.57 -1.37
C ASN A 247 -3.58 -20.91 -2.84
N THR A 248 -2.33 -21.32 -3.09
CA THR A 248 -1.81 -21.62 -4.44
C THR A 248 -2.00 -23.08 -4.88
N GLU A 249 -2.33 -24.01 -3.99
CA GLU A 249 -2.45 -25.45 -4.27
C GLU A 249 -3.30 -25.74 -5.51
N ALA A 250 -4.55 -25.29 -5.52
CA ALA A 250 -5.47 -25.54 -6.64
C ALA A 250 -5.04 -24.87 -7.95
N PHE A 251 -4.29 -23.77 -7.91
CA PHE A 251 -3.72 -23.15 -9.11
C PHE A 251 -2.62 -24.05 -9.70
N ASN A 252 -1.72 -24.53 -8.85
CA ASN A 252 -0.63 -25.40 -9.26
C ASN A 252 -1.11 -26.76 -9.75
N GLU A 253 -2.12 -27.36 -9.11
CA GLU A 253 -2.76 -28.59 -9.58
C GLU A 253 -3.41 -28.41 -10.95
N MET A 254 -4.07 -27.26 -11.17
CA MET A 254 -4.73 -26.97 -12.44
C MET A 254 -3.72 -26.87 -13.59
N PHE A 255 -2.54 -26.26 -13.38
CA PHE A 255 -1.56 -26.05 -14.44
C PHE A 255 -0.36 -27.02 -14.42
N GLY A 256 -0.24 -27.88 -13.40
CA GLY A 256 0.88 -28.81 -13.26
C GLY A 256 2.17 -28.15 -12.80
N PHE A 257 2.11 -27.04 -12.08
CA PHE A 257 3.30 -26.30 -11.64
C PHE A 257 3.88 -26.89 -10.35
N ARG A 258 5.21 -26.95 -10.26
CA ARG A 258 5.87 -27.15 -8.95
C ARG A 258 5.84 -25.86 -8.13
N THR A 259 6.00 -25.99 -6.82
CA THR A 259 6.06 -24.84 -5.90
C THR A 259 7.49 -24.61 -5.41
N ASP A 260 8.07 -23.48 -5.78
CA ASP A 260 9.33 -22.98 -5.21
C ASP A 260 9.04 -21.81 -4.26
N VAL A 261 10.02 -21.46 -3.41
CA VAL A 261 9.89 -20.35 -2.46
C VAL A 261 11.15 -19.50 -2.48
N CYS A 262 10.99 -18.18 -2.43
CA CYS A 262 12.06 -17.25 -2.11
C CYS A 262 11.60 -16.23 -1.08
N GLU A 263 12.55 -15.66 -0.34
CA GLU A 263 12.26 -14.56 0.59
C GLU A 263 11.93 -13.27 -0.16
N GLY A 264 10.79 -12.66 0.14
CA GLY A 264 10.40 -11.34 -0.32
C GLY A 264 11.05 -10.21 0.49
N SER A 265 10.66 -8.97 0.25
CA SER A 265 11.18 -7.79 0.92
C SER A 265 10.15 -6.67 0.92
N MET A 266 9.96 -6.06 2.10
CA MET A 266 9.16 -4.84 2.26
C MET A 266 10.00 -3.56 2.13
N THR A 267 11.29 -3.70 1.78
CA THR A 267 12.26 -2.60 1.88
C THR A 267 11.94 -1.43 0.97
N ILE A 268 11.57 -1.69 -0.29
CA ILE A 268 11.24 -0.62 -1.25
C ILE A 268 9.97 0.11 -0.83
N LEU A 269 8.94 -0.63 -0.38
CA LEU A 269 7.71 -0.06 0.14
C LEU A 269 7.97 0.85 1.35
N LYS A 270 8.73 0.35 2.33
CA LYS A 270 9.11 1.10 3.54
C LYS A 270 9.94 2.35 3.22
N LYS A 271 10.88 2.27 2.28
CA LYS A 271 11.64 3.45 1.83
C LYS A 271 10.75 4.52 1.20
N THR A 272 9.76 4.11 0.43
CA THR A 272 8.79 5.02 -0.20
C THR A 272 7.94 5.69 0.87
N TRP A 273 7.44 4.91 1.82
CA TRP A 273 6.72 5.39 3.01
C TRP A 273 7.52 6.40 3.83
N ASP A 274 8.79 6.10 4.13
CA ASP A 274 9.66 7.00 4.89
C ASP A 274 9.96 8.29 4.12
N SER A 275 10.06 8.23 2.79
CA SER A 275 10.27 9.42 1.94
C SER A 275 9.04 10.34 1.96
N VAL A 276 7.84 9.77 1.92
CA VAL A 276 6.58 10.52 2.02
C VAL A 276 6.46 11.17 3.39
N LYS A 277 6.74 10.42 4.46
CA LYS A 277 6.74 10.96 5.82
C LYS A 277 7.72 12.11 5.92
N ALA A 278 8.98 11.96 5.53
CA ALA A 278 9.97 13.04 5.59
C ALA A 278 9.58 14.31 4.80
N HIS A 279 8.63 14.20 3.86
CA HIS A 279 8.06 15.34 3.16
C HIS A 279 6.92 16.01 3.95
N LEU A 280 6.09 15.23 4.64
CA LEU A 280 4.92 15.70 5.38
C LEU A 280 5.23 16.09 6.84
N ILE A 281 6.17 15.39 7.49
CA ILE A 281 6.41 15.46 8.93
C ILE A 281 7.87 15.81 9.26
#